data_AF-A0A7X8BYT7-F1
#
_entry.id   AF-A0A7X8BYT7-F1
#
_cell.length_a   1.000
_cell.length_b   1.000
_cell.length_c   1.000
_cell.angle_alpha   90.00
_cell.angle_beta   90.00
_cell.angle_gamma   90.00
#
_symmetry.space_group_name_H-M   'P 1'
#
loop_
_entity.id
_entity.type
_entity.pdbx_description
1 polymer ?
#
loop_
_entity_poly.entity_id
_entity_poly.type
_entity_poly.pdbx_seq_one_letter_code
_entity_poly.pdbx_strand_id
1 'polypeptide(L)'
;EILGIECWAGGICGYLDEFSQVTSCLNIGNINSNEWCGGICGANYNSSMVKDCMNCGVIKGNNVTGGICGGNSAIITTCLNTGNVQQTVKSGSICGWNNSGLGGSIELAYYDKQISPILGIGFPENNIESSVKSMLTSELTDGVFNIKDWQTPVLGFYPIPEGVDTENDITAISRIAIFLNEVSKTDFETIGNIQNDFTISNASDVTWKAYPENILHINHEECKIKLLDSGTVVLSVEKGSAKKSLELNINYLNSINSENHIIQKLYPNPTLNKFFIEGDFYNDEIKILNLAGGVLYREILNAEKTEIDISNLPAGVYFVVTKGKIGKVIKN
;
A
#
# COMPACT_ATOMS: atom_id res chain seq x y z
N GLU A 1 -19.21 -11.64 -0.99
CA GLU A 1 -17.99 -12.48 -0.83
C GLU A 1 -18.26 -13.82 -1.49
N ILE A 2 -17.31 -14.33 -2.27
CA ILE A 2 -17.38 -15.66 -2.90
C ILE A 2 -16.32 -16.55 -2.24
N LEU A 3 -16.70 -17.75 -1.79
CA LEU A 3 -15.83 -18.73 -1.12
C LEU A 3 -15.87 -20.07 -1.88
N GLY A 4 -14.71 -20.65 -2.23
CA GLY A 4 -14.66 -21.96 -2.88
C GLY A 4 -13.32 -22.72 -2.75
N ILE A 5 -13.39 -24.05 -2.63
CA ILE A 5 -12.28 -24.90 -2.17
C ILE A 5 -11.53 -25.58 -3.34
N GLU A 6 -12.20 -25.81 -4.48
CA GLU A 6 -11.61 -26.28 -5.75
C GLU A 6 -12.47 -25.78 -6.92
N CYS A 7 -12.35 -24.50 -7.29
CA CYS A 7 -13.28 -23.89 -8.24
C CYS A 7 -12.64 -22.80 -9.11
N TRP A 8 -13.28 -22.59 -10.25
CA TRP A 8 -13.20 -21.32 -10.98
C TRP A 8 -14.12 -20.31 -10.32
N ALA A 9 -13.54 -19.39 -9.56
CA ALA A 9 -14.26 -18.32 -8.87
C ALA A 9 -14.06 -17.00 -9.63
N GLY A 10 -15.17 -16.43 -10.10
CA GLY A 10 -15.22 -15.09 -10.65
C GLY A 10 -16.28 -14.26 -9.97
N GLY A 11 -16.03 -12.96 -9.80
CA GLY A 11 -17.01 -12.03 -9.23
C GLY A 11 -18.28 -11.93 -10.06
N ILE A 12 -18.15 -12.17 -11.38
CA ILE A 12 -19.25 -12.14 -12.34
C ILE A 12 -19.53 -13.55 -12.89
N CYS A 13 -18.49 -14.28 -13.32
CA CYS A 13 -18.65 -15.60 -13.91
C CYS A 13 -17.51 -16.55 -13.49
N GLY A 14 -17.81 -17.78 -13.08
CA GLY A 14 -16.76 -18.76 -12.76
C GLY A 14 -15.93 -19.14 -13.99
N TYR A 15 -16.58 -19.55 -15.07
CA TYR A 15 -15.93 -20.18 -16.22
C TYR A 15 -16.59 -19.72 -17.53
N LEU A 16 -15.79 -19.17 -18.44
CA LEU A 16 -16.22 -18.77 -19.79
C LEU A 16 -15.69 -19.74 -20.82
N ASP A 17 -16.60 -20.20 -21.69
CA ASP A 17 -16.33 -21.21 -22.71
C ASP A 17 -17.12 -20.95 -24.01
N GLU A 18 -16.70 -21.57 -25.11
CA GLU A 18 -17.39 -21.60 -26.39
C GLU A 18 -17.91 -20.23 -26.85
N PHE A 19 -17.01 -19.27 -27.04
CA PHE A 19 -17.34 -17.91 -27.51
C PHE A 19 -18.21 -17.07 -26.55
N SER A 20 -18.25 -17.44 -25.25
CA SER A 20 -18.94 -16.67 -24.22
C SER A 20 -18.30 -15.31 -23.99
N GLN A 21 -19.10 -14.35 -23.51
CA GLN A 21 -18.64 -12.97 -23.31
C GLN A 21 -19.11 -12.41 -21.97
N VAL A 22 -18.22 -11.71 -21.29
CA VAL A 22 -18.53 -10.82 -20.17
C VAL A 22 -18.07 -9.42 -20.57
N THR A 23 -19.03 -8.50 -20.67
CA THR A 23 -18.82 -7.15 -21.20
C THR A 23 -19.43 -6.09 -20.30
N SER A 24 -18.77 -4.94 -20.13
CA SER A 24 -19.31 -3.78 -19.39
C SER A 24 -19.73 -4.12 -17.96
N CYS A 25 -18.93 -4.95 -17.28
CA CYS A 25 -19.24 -5.45 -15.94
C CYS A 25 -18.31 -4.87 -14.87
N LEU A 26 -18.85 -4.71 -13.66
CA LEU A 26 -18.14 -4.21 -12.50
C LEU A 26 -18.24 -5.20 -11.34
N ASN A 27 -17.11 -5.59 -10.76
CA ASN A 27 -17.07 -6.33 -9.51
C ASN A 27 -16.52 -5.46 -8.37
N ILE A 28 -17.31 -5.25 -7.32
CA ILE A 28 -16.83 -4.66 -6.05
C ILE A 28 -16.69 -5.69 -4.91
N GLY A 29 -17.17 -6.91 -5.14
CA GLY A 29 -17.19 -7.96 -4.14
C GLY A 29 -15.82 -8.60 -3.95
N ASN A 30 -15.42 -8.84 -2.71
CA ASN A 30 -14.22 -9.61 -2.41
C ASN A 30 -14.40 -11.07 -2.83
N ILE A 31 -13.32 -11.66 -3.34
CA ILE A 31 -13.30 -13.04 -3.82
C ILE A 31 -12.22 -13.79 -3.07
N ASN A 32 -12.56 -14.97 -2.55
CA ASN A 32 -11.65 -15.85 -1.83
C ASN A 32 -11.80 -17.29 -2.37
N SER A 33 -10.77 -17.79 -3.04
CA SER A 33 -10.80 -19.12 -3.70
C SER A 33 -9.45 -19.80 -3.69
N ASN A 34 -9.43 -21.12 -3.52
CA ASN A 34 -8.18 -21.88 -3.41
C ASN A 34 -7.48 -22.12 -4.77
N GLU A 35 -8.22 -22.13 -5.88
CA GLU A 35 -7.74 -22.61 -7.19
C GLU A 35 -7.58 -21.48 -8.22
N TRP A 36 -8.60 -21.26 -9.05
CA TRP A 36 -8.62 -20.30 -10.16
C TRP A 36 -9.52 -19.13 -9.78
N CYS A 37 -8.92 -18.00 -9.47
CA CYS A 37 -9.63 -16.87 -8.87
C CYS A 37 -9.42 -15.62 -9.71
N GLY A 38 -10.50 -14.98 -10.17
CA GLY A 38 -10.38 -13.68 -10.82
C GLY A 38 -11.51 -12.72 -10.48
N GLY A 39 -11.20 -11.42 -10.53
CA GLY A 39 -12.14 -10.37 -10.15
C GLY A 39 -13.42 -10.39 -10.96
N ILE A 40 -13.30 -10.70 -12.25
CA ILE A 40 -14.42 -10.84 -13.18
C ILE A 40 -14.68 -12.32 -13.45
N CYS A 41 -13.64 -13.05 -13.86
CA CYS A 41 -13.75 -14.43 -14.29
C CYS A 41 -12.75 -15.38 -13.62
N GLY A 42 -13.15 -16.59 -13.25
CA GLY A 42 -12.21 -17.60 -12.74
C GLY A 42 -11.30 -18.11 -13.87
N ALA A 43 -11.91 -18.52 -14.99
CA ALA A 43 -11.18 -18.86 -16.19
C ALA A 43 -11.89 -18.48 -17.50
N ASN A 44 -11.10 -18.16 -18.52
CA ASN A 44 -11.52 -17.72 -19.85
C ASN A 44 -10.89 -18.59 -20.94
N TYR A 45 -11.70 -19.40 -21.64
CA TYR A 45 -11.24 -20.39 -22.64
C TYR A 45 -11.98 -20.29 -23.98
N ASN A 46 -11.46 -21.01 -24.98
CA ASN A 46 -12.14 -21.33 -26.25
C ASN A 46 -12.78 -20.12 -26.94
N SER A 47 -11.93 -19.13 -27.26
CA SER A 47 -12.33 -17.90 -27.97
C SER A 47 -13.38 -17.05 -27.25
N SER A 48 -13.54 -17.25 -25.93
CA SER A 48 -14.35 -16.38 -25.07
C SER A 48 -13.65 -15.03 -24.82
N MET A 49 -14.41 -14.08 -24.28
CA MET A 49 -13.93 -12.72 -24.10
C MET A 49 -14.37 -12.10 -22.77
N VAL A 50 -13.43 -11.45 -22.10
CA VAL A 50 -13.69 -10.47 -21.04
C VAL A 50 -13.29 -9.09 -21.56
N LYS A 51 -14.26 -8.20 -21.69
CA LYS A 51 -14.09 -6.89 -22.32
C LYS A 51 -14.75 -5.78 -21.51
N ASP A 52 -14.16 -4.59 -21.45
CA ASP A 52 -14.75 -3.41 -20.78
C ASP A 52 -15.17 -3.70 -19.34
N CYS A 53 -14.33 -4.42 -18.59
CA CYS A 53 -14.65 -4.84 -17.23
C CYS A 53 -13.74 -4.16 -16.20
N MET A 54 -14.28 -3.93 -15.01
CA MET A 54 -13.54 -3.37 -13.88
C MET A 54 -13.65 -4.25 -12.64
N ASN A 55 -12.52 -4.59 -12.03
CA ASN A 55 -12.49 -5.18 -10.71
C ASN A 55 -12.02 -4.17 -9.66
N CYS A 56 -12.80 -4.01 -8.60
CA CYS A 56 -12.50 -3.23 -7.41
C CYS A 56 -12.40 -4.09 -6.15
N GLY A 57 -12.90 -5.33 -6.21
CA GLY A 57 -12.90 -6.25 -5.08
C GLY A 57 -11.50 -6.76 -4.77
N VAL A 58 -11.25 -7.02 -3.48
CA VAL A 58 -10.00 -7.67 -3.06
C VAL A 58 -10.06 -9.15 -3.42
N ILE A 59 -8.98 -9.63 -4.02
CA ILE A 59 -8.85 -11.02 -4.46
C ILE A 59 -7.84 -11.72 -3.57
N LYS A 60 -8.31 -12.78 -2.90
CA LYS A 60 -7.49 -13.70 -2.12
C LYS A 60 -7.59 -15.08 -2.77
N GLY A 61 -6.46 -15.73 -2.94
CA GLY A 61 -6.48 -17.14 -3.33
C GLY A 61 -5.20 -17.85 -2.96
N ASN A 62 -5.05 -19.10 -3.38
CA ASN A 62 -3.88 -19.91 -3.03
C ASN A 62 -3.04 -20.36 -4.23
N ASN A 63 -3.65 -20.56 -5.40
CA ASN A 63 -2.95 -21.07 -6.59
C ASN A 63 -2.82 -20.00 -7.68
N VAL A 64 -3.87 -19.79 -8.49
CA VAL A 64 -3.86 -18.87 -9.63
C VAL A 64 -4.83 -17.72 -9.42
N THR A 65 -4.30 -16.51 -9.24
CA THR A 65 -5.09 -15.31 -8.93
C THR A 65 -4.86 -14.19 -9.95
N GLY A 66 -5.94 -13.61 -10.47
CA GLY A 66 -5.87 -12.49 -11.40
C GLY A 66 -6.84 -11.37 -11.08
N GLY A 67 -6.41 -10.11 -11.17
CA GLY A 67 -7.29 -8.96 -10.95
C GLY A 67 -8.55 -8.98 -11.83
N ILE A 68 -8.42 -9.44 -13.07
CA ILE A 68 -9.54 -9.61 -14.01
C ILE A 68 -9.90 -11.09 -14.13
N CYS A 69 -8.94 -11.93 -14.50
CA CYS A 69 -9.16 -13.36 -14.66
C CYS A 69 -8.06 -14.22 -14.03
N GLY A 70 -8.44 -15.31 -13.35
CA GLY A 70 -7.46 -16.26 -12.82
C GLY A 70 -6.63 -16.90 -13.94
N GLY A 71 -7.30 -17.64 -14.82
CA GLY A 71 -6.69 -18.24 -16.02
C GLY A 71 -7.24 -17.66 -17.32
N ASN A 72 -6.35 -17.37 -18.27
CA ASN A 72 -6.72 -16.90 -19.59
C ASN A 72 -6.05 -17.71 -20.70
N SER A 73 -6.86 -18.32 -21.55
CA SER A 73 -6.46 -18.88 -22.85
C SER A 73 -7.32 -18.29 -23.98
N ALA A 74 -7.96 -17.16 -23.75
CA ALA A 74 -8.75 -16.45 -24.75
C ALA A 74 -8.48 -14.93 -24.66
N ILE A 75 -9.49 -14.07 -24.82
CA ILE A 75 -9.26 -12.62 -24.95
C ILE A 75 -9.64 -11.89 -23.65
N ILE A 76 -8.70 -11.11 -23.12
CA ILE A 76 -8.97 -10.04 -22.14
C ILE A 76 -8.64 -8.71 -22.81
N THR A 77 -9.58 -7.78 -22.86
CA THR A 77 -9.33 -6.47 -23.46
C THR A 77 -9.99 -5.32 -22.74
N THR A 78 -9.34 -4.16 -22.70
CA THR A 78 -9.95 -2.90 -22.25
C THR A 78 -10.50 -3.02 -20.82
N CYS A 79 -9.68 -3.53 -19.91
CA CYS A 79 -10.07 -3.86 -18.53
C CYS A 79 -9.22 -3.12 -17.50
N LEU A 80 -9.78 -2.85 -16.33
CA LEU A 80 -9.11 -2.15 -15.23
C LEU A 80 -9.22 -2.93 -13.91
N ASN A 81 -8.10 -3.15 -13.23
CA ASN A 81 -8.09 -3.63 -11.86
C ASN A 81 -7.63 -2.53 -10.88
N THR A 82 -8.48 -2.20 -9.92
CA THR A 82 -8.18 -1.32 -8.78
C THR A 82 -8.42 -2.03 -7.44
N GLY A 83 -8.61 -3.35 -7.47
CA GLY A 83 -8.68 -4.19 -6.29
C GLY A 83 -7.30 -4.80 -6.00
N ASN A 84 -6.96 -4.95 -4.72
CA ASN A 84 -5.72 -5.63 -4.34
C ASN A 84 -5.80 -7.13 -4.69
N VAL A 85 -4.78 -7.64 -5.37
CA VAL A 85 -4.57 -9.08 -5.58
C VAL A 85 -3.50 -9.56 -4.63
N GLN A 86 -3.88 -10.38 -3.65
CA GLN A 86 -2.92 -10.96 -2.71
C GLN A 86 -2.06 -12.01 -3.42
N GLN A 87 -0.75 -11.96 -3.19
CA GLN A 87 0.23 -12.81 -3.86
C GLN A 87 0.06 -14.28 -3.47
N THR A 88 0.12 -15.15 -4.47
CA THR A 88 -0.03 -16.61 -4.42
C THR A 88 1.08 -17.26 -5.27
N VAL A 89 0.93 -18.53 -5.66
CA VAL A 89 1.86 -19.21 -6.56
C VAL A 89 1.96 -18.52 -7.93
N LYS A 90 0.82 -18.13 -8.52
CA LYS A 90 0.74 -17.39 -9.80
C LYS A 90 -0.26 -16.26 -9.66
N SER A 91 0.24 -15.04 -9.46
CA SER A 91 -0.62 -13.87 -9.26
C SER A 91 -0.30 -12.77 -10.24
N GLY A 92 -1.34 -12.22 -10.87
CA GLY A 92 -1.23 -11.02 -11.68
C GLY A 92 -2.31 -10.01 -11.35
N SER A 93 -1.96 -8.73 -11.33
CA SER A 93 -2.91 -7.62 -11.19
C SER A 93 -3.95 -7.58 -12.32
N ILE A 94 -3.73 -8.28 -13.44
CA ILE A 94 -4.73 -8.54 -14.48
C ILE A 94 -5.04 -10.03 -14.59
N CYS A 95 -4.00 -10.87 -14.75
CA CYS A 95 -4.18 -12.29 -15.04
C CYS A 95 -3.19 -13.16 -14.27
N GLY A 96 -3.66 -14.19 -13.57
CA GLY A 96 -2.78 -15.11 -12.85
C GLY A 96 -1.98 -16.00 -13.79
N TRP A 97 -2.65 -16.61 -14.77
CA TRP A 97 -2.02 -17.44 -15.81
C TRP A 97 -2.54 -17.10 -17.20
N ASN A 98 -1.69 -16.53 -18.05
CA ASN A 98 -1.99 -16.28 -19.46
C ASN A 98 -1.31 -17.31 -20.37
N ASN A 99 -2.09 -18.18 -21.00
CA ASN A 99 -1.59 -19.21 -21.91
C ASN A 99 -1.73 -18.78 -23.38
N SER A 100 -0.74 -18.03 -23.88
CA SER A 100 -0.70 -17.59 -25.28
C SER A 100 -0.64 -18.74 -26.29
N GLY A 101 -0.15 -19.92 -25.90
CA GLY A 101 -0.12 -21.11 -26.77
C GLY A 101 -1.51 -21.67 -27.09
N LEU A 102 -2.52 -21.34 -26.28
CA LEU A 102 -3.92 -21.73 -26.48
C LEU A 102 -4.81 -20.55 -26.92
N GLY A 103 -4.23 -19.41 -27.27
CA GLY A 103 -4.98 -18.22 -27.69
C GLY A 103 -5.12 -17.13 -26.62
N GLY A 104 -4.43 -17.25 -25.48
CA GLY A 104 -4.39 -16.24 -24.43
C GLY A 104 -3.78 -14.90 -24.91
N SER A 105 -4.64 -13.92 -25.12
CA SER A 105 -4.28 -12.54 -25.45
C SER A 105 -4.83 -11.56 -24.40
N ILE A 106 -4.01 -10.57 -24.06
CA ILE A 106 -4.37 -9.47 -23.17
C ILE A 106 -3.97 -8.19 -23.89
N GLU A 107 -4.87 -7.21 -23.96
CA GLU A 107 -4.64 -5.92 -24.61
C GLU A 107 -5.37 -4.79 -23.88
N LEU A 108 -4.80 -3.59 -23.85
CA LEU A 108 -5.43 -2.42 -23.21
C LEU A 108 -5.90 -2.73 -21.78
N ALA A 109 -5.09 -3.45 -21.01
CA ALA A 109 -5.38 -3.77 -19.62
C ALA A 109 -4.57 -2.85 -18.71
N TYR A 110 -5.19 -2.39 -17.64
CA TYR A 110 -4.61 -1.40 -16.73
C TYR A 110 -4.81 -1.84 -15.29
N TYR A 111 -3.85 -1.56 -14.43
CA TYR A 111 -4.04 -1.76 -13.00
C TYR A 111 -3.37 -0.67 -12.19
N ASP A 112 -3.93 -0.43 -11.01
CA ASP A 112 -3.35 0.45 -10.03
C ASP A 112 -2.21 -0.28 -9.29
N LYS A 113 -0.97 0.16 -9.50
CA LYS A 113 0.22 -0.46 -8.89
C LYS A 113 0.46 -0.03 -7.44
N GLN A 114 -0.21 1.02 -6.96
CA GLN A 114 -0.19 1.41 -5.55
C GLN A 114 -1.16 0.53 -4.74
N ILE A 115 -2.27 0.12 -5.35
CA ILE A 115 -3.30 -0.74 -4.73
C ILE A 115 -3.04 -2.25 -4.95
N SER A 116 -2.50 -2.65 -6.11
CA SER A 116 -2.16 -4.04 -6.42
C SER A 116 -0.68 -4.14 -6.81
N PRO A 117 0.25 -4.12 -5.83
CA PRO A 117 1.69 -3.99 -6.05
C PRO A 117 2.37 -5.30 -6.47
N ILE A 118 1.78 -6.01 -7.44
CA ILE A 118 2.34 -7.19 -8.10
C ILE A 118 2.40 -6.98 -9.62
N LEU A 119 3.00 -7.91 -10.35
CA LEU A 119 3.03 -7.89 -11.81
C LEU A 119 1.61 -7.98 -12.39
N GLY A 120 1.39 -7.47 -13.59
CA GLY A 120 0.13 -7.57 -14.32
C GLY A 120 -0.23 -9.01 -14.70
N ILE A 121 0.76 -9.83 -15.08
CA ILE A 121 0.58 -11.24 -15.41
C ILE A 121 1.49 -12.11 -14.54
N GLY A 122 0.90 -13.08 -13.84
CA GLY A 122 1.61 -13.95 -12.92
C GLY A 122 2.39 -15.09 -13.58
N PHE A 123 1.87 -15.66 -14.67
CA PHE A 123 2.56 -16.69 -15.46
C PHE A 123 2.15 -16.64 -16.93
N PRO A 124 3.09 -16.68 -17.89
CA PRO A 124 4.51 -16.42 -17.67
C PRO A 124 4.69 -15.05 -17.01
N GLU A 125 5.65 -14.89 -16.11
CA GLU A 125 5.88 -13.61 -15.42
C GLU A 125 6.26 -12.55 -16.45
N ASN A 126 5.32 -11.66 -16.78
CA ASN A 126 5.58 -10.56 -17.70
C ASN A 126 4.69 -9.35 -17.42
N ASN A 127 5.31 -8.17 -17.47
CA ASN A 127 4.62 -6.93 -17.76
C ASN A 127 4.95 -6.58 -19.20
N ILE A 128 4.07 -6.97 -20.12
CA ILE A 128 4.16 -6.48 -21.48
C ILE A 128 3.56 -5.07 -21.45
N GLU A 129 4.37 -4.04 -21.19
CA GLU A 129 3.91 -2.63 -21.06
C GLU A 129 3.07 -2.14 -22.27
N SER A 130 3.19 -2.78 -23.43
CA SER A 130 2.34 -2.47 -24.60
C SER A 130 0.91 -2.97 -24.46
N SER A 131 0.65 -4.01 -23.66
CA SER A 131 -0.68 -4.61 -23.47
C SER A 131 -1.22 -4.50 -22.04
N VAL A 132 -0.36 -4.59 -21.03
CA VAL A 132 -0.70 -4.49 -19.62
C VAL A 132 0.10 -3.34 -19.01
N LYS A 133 -0.59 -2.28 -18.60
CA LYS A 133 0.01 -1.04 -18.09
C LYS A 133 -0.14 -0.93 -16.58
N SER A 134 0.97 -0.73 -15.90
CA SER A 134 1.01 -0.45 -14.46
C SER A 134 0.94 1.06 -14.23
N MET A 135 -0.12 1.54 -13.58
CA MET A 135 -0.42 2.96 -13.45
C MET A 135 -0.48 3.33 -11.97
N LEU A 136 -0.03 4.54 -11.62
CA LEU A 136 -0.27 5.13 -10.30
C LEU A 136 -1.76 5.50 -10.15
N THR A 137 -2.22 5.64 -8.90
CA THR A 137 -3.58 6.14 -8.61
C THR A 137 -3.80 7.48 -9.29
N SER A 138 -2.83 8.39 -9.19
CA SER A 138 -2.91 9.73 -9.78
C SER A 138 -3.05 9.69 -11.30
N GLU A 139 -2.34 8.80 -11.97
CA GLU A 139 -2.41 8.63 -13.43
C GLU A 139 -3.77 8.08 -13.88
N LEU A 140 -4.42 7.25 -13.07
CA LEU A 140 -5.75 6.70 -13.38
C LEU A 140 -6.90 7.67 -13.07
N THR A 141 -6.62 8.74 -12.30
CA THR A 141 -7.65 9.62 -11.71
C THR A 141 -7.41 11.10 -11.97
N ASP A 142 -6.51 11.44 -12.90
CA ASP A 142 -6.14 12.83 -13.26
C ASP A 142 -7.27 13.62 -13.98
N GLY A 143 -8.40 12.96 -14.28
CA GLY A 143 -9.52 13.55 -15.02
C GLY A 143 -9.30 13.64 -16.54
N VAL A 144 -8.21 13.07 -17.07
CA VAL A 144 -7.85 13.06 -18.49
C VAL A 144 -7.65 11.65 -19.00
N PHE A 145 -7.05 10.76 -18.20
CA PHE A 145 -6.86 9.36 -18.52
C PHE A 145 -8.19 8.72 -18.88
N ASN A 146 -8.28 8.22 -20.10
CA ASN A 146 -9.48 7.59 -20.61
C ASN A 146 -9.16 6.23 -21.21
N ILE A 147 -10.03 5.27 -20.92
CA ILE A 147 -10.05 3.98 -21.58
C ILE A 147 -11.05 4.11 -22.74
N LYS A 148 -10.70 3.57 -23.91
CA LYS A 148 -11.56 3.69 -25.08
C LYS A 148 -12.94 3.10 -24.78
N ASP A 149 -14.00 3.81 -25.18
CA ASP A 149 -15.39 3.39 -25.00
C ASP A 149 -15.78 3.23 -23.51
N TRP A 150 -15.08 3.92 -22.60
CA TRP A 150 -15.48 4.10 -21.19
C TRP A 150 -16.04 5.51 -20.98
N GLN A 151 -16.67 5.70 -19.82
CA GLN A 151 -17.29 6.97 -19.48
C GLN A 151 -16.27 8.10 -19.35
N THR A 152 -16.77 9.34 -19.45
CA THR A 152 -15.93 10.54 -19.31
C THR A 152 -15.21 10.53 -17.95
N PRO A 153 -13.87 10.67 -17.92
CA PRO A 153 -13.10 10.69 -16.68
C PRO A 153 -13.53 11.84 -15.77
N VAL A 154 -13.47 11.60 -14.46
CA VAL A 154 -13.75 12.62 -13.44
C VAL A 154 -12.53 12.71 -12.53
N LEU A 155 -12.03 13.92 -12.34
CA LEU A 155 -10.88 14.18 -11.48
C LEU A 155 -11.08 13.59 -10.09
N GLY A 156 -10.12 12.80 -9.63
CA GLY A 156 -10.12 12.17 -8.31
C GLY A 156 -10.90 10.86 -8.23
N PHE A 157 -11.37 10.31 -9.35
CA PHE A 157 -12.15 9.07 -9.40
C PHE A 157 -11.63 8.13 -10.48
N TYR A 158 -11.64 6.82 -10.20
CA TYR A 158 -11.34 5.83 -11.24
C TYR A 158 -12.39 5.89 -12.36
N PRO A 159 -11.98 5.61 -13.62
CA PRO A 159 -12.90 5.50 -14.73
C PRO A 159 -13.73 4.22 -14.60
N ILE A 160 -14.90 4.19 -15.24
CA ILE A 160 -15.81 3.05 -15.27
C ILE A 160 -16.29 2.76 -16.69
N PRO A 161 -16.64 1.50 -17.02
CA PRO A 161 -17.10 1.15 -18.35
C PRO A 161 -18.37 1.90 -18.77
N GLU A 162 -18.50 2.12 -20.08
CA GLU A 162 -19.77 2.57 -20.66
C GLU A 162 -20.87 1.53 -20.41
N GLY A 163 -22.07 1.99 -20.05
CA GLY A 163 -23.21 1.14 -19.73
C GLY A 163 -23.38 0.76 -18.26
N VAL A 164 -22.40 1.08 -17.40
CA VAL A 164 -22.56 0.97 -15.93
C VAL A 164 -23.34 2.19 -15.43
N ASP A 165 -24.48 1.95 -14.77
CA ASP A 165 -25.31 3.00 -14.17
C ASP A 165 -24.53 3.81 -13.12
N THR A 166 -24.52 5.14 -13.26
CA THR A 166 -23.74 6.07 -12.43
C THR A 166 -24.47 6.53 -11.18
N GLU A 167 -25.77 6.28 -11.07
CA GLU A 167 -26.62 6.82 -10.00
C GLU A 167 -26.80 5.85 -8.83
N ASN A 168 -26.14 4.69 -8.84
CA ASN A 168 -26.23 3.71 -7.77
C ASN A 168 -24.99 3.68 -6.84
N ASP A 169 -25.22 3.13 -5.65
CA ASP A 169 -24.22 3.06 -4.58
C ASP A 169 -22.98 2.23 -4.95
N ILE A 170 -23.15 1.16 -5.76
CA ILE A 170 -22.04 0.29 -6.18
C ILE A 170 -21.06 1.06 -7.06
N THR A 171 -21.59 1.81 -8.02
CA THR A 171 -20.80 2.63 -8.94
C THR A 171 -20.16 3.82 -8.25
N ALA A 172 -20.84 4.41 -7.27
CA ALA A 172 -20.23 5.45 -6.44
C ALA A 172 -19.00 4.89 -5.69
N ILE A 173 -19.11 3.70 -5.10
CA ILE A 173 -18.04 3.08 -4.30
C ILE A 173 -16.90 2.53 -5.16
N SER A 174 -17.16 1.98 -6.35
CA SER A 174 -16.12 1.41 -7.22
C SER A 174 -15.08 2.44 -7.66
N ARG A 175 -15.54 3.68 -7.88
CA ARG A 175 -14.73 4.80 -8.37
C ARG A 175 -13.82 5.43 -7.32
N ILE A 176 -14.03 5.10 -6.06
CA ILE A 176 -13.31 5.70 -4.93
C ILE A 176 -11.86 5.19 -4.89
N ALA A 177 -10.95 6.15 -4.83
CA ALA A 177 -9.52 5.97 -4.83
C ALA A 177 -8.87 6.38 -3.50
N ILE A 178 -7.67 5.82 -3.27
CA ILE A 178 -6.78 6.15 -2.16
C ILE A 178 -5.49 6.68 -2.78
N PHE A 179 -5.12 7.90 -2.43
CA PHE A 179 -3.99 8.63 -3.01
C PHE A 179 -2.79 8.54 -2.08
N LEU A 180 -2.03 7.46 -2.20
CA LEU A 180 -0.80 7.25 -1.44
C LEU A 180 0.33 8.15 -1.95
N ASN A 181 1.32 8.40 -1.10
CA ASN A 181 2.42 9.28 -1.44
C ASN A 181 3.22 8.75 -2.65
N GLU A 182 3.53 9.65 -3.58
CA GLU A 182 4.29 9.35 -4.80
C GLU A 182 5.27 10.49 -5.08
N VAL A 183 6.57 10.18 -5.05
CA VAL A 183 7.63 11.14 -5.40
C VAL A 183 7.90 11.08 -6.90
N SER A 184 7.79 9.89 -7.50
CA SER A 184 7.94 9.66 -8.93
C SER A 184 7.26 8.35 -9.36
N LYS A 185 7.27 8.05 -10.67
CA LYS A 185 6.72 6.79 -11.22
C LYS A 185 7.41 5.52 -10.73
N THR A 186 8.58 5.64 -10.10
CA THR A 186 9.38 4.52 -9.56
C THR A 186 9.64 4.62 -8.06
N ASP A 187 9.25 5.73 -7.43
CA ASP A 187 9.41 5.99 -6.00
C ASP A 187 8.06 6.44 -5.44
N PHE A 188 7.30 5.47 -4.95
CA PHE A 188 5.93 5.63 -4.50
C PHE A 188 5.59 4.61 -3.42
N GLU A 189 4.62 4.97 -2.58
CA GLU A 189 4.06 4.08 -1.59
C GLU A 189 3.00 3.15 -2.20
N THR A 190 2.84 2.00 -1.57
CA THR A 190 1.80 1.02 -1.92
C THR A 190 1.02 0.70 -0.66
N ILE A 191 -0.15 0.07 -0.80
CA ILE A 191 -0.93 -0.39 0.34
C ILE A 191 -0.15 -1.36 1.27
N GLY A 192 0.95 -1.95 0.79
CA GLY A 192 1.82 -2.83 1.57
C GLY A 192 2.90 -2.10 2.39
N ASN A 193 3.12 -0.80 2.15
CA ASN A 193 4.11 0.03 2.85
C ASN A 193 3.73 1.51 2.73
N ILE A 194 2.91 1.99 3.67
CA ILE A 194 2.48 3.39 3.76
C ILE A 194 3.24 4.06 4.92
N GLN A 195 3.86 5.21 4.66
CA GLN A 195 4.68 5.92 5.65
C GLN A 195 4.22 7.35 5.88
N ASN A 196 3.47 7.92 4.94
CA ASN A 196 3.02 9.30 4.97
C ASN A 196 1.50 9.41 5.07
N ASP A 197 1.04 10.55 5.61
CA ASP A 197 -0.36 10.96 5.50
C ASP A 197 -0.79 10.97 4.04
N PHE A 198 -2.04 10.61 3.79
CA PHE A 198 -2.56 10.43 2.43
C PHE A 198 -3.98 10.95 2.30
N THR A 199 -4.51 10.97 1.07
CA THR A 199 -5.88 11.46 0.81
C THR A 199 -6.75 10.39 0.17
N ILE A 200 -8.06 10.65 0.17
CA ILE A 200 -9.09 9.76 -0.39
C ILE A 200 -10.03 10.56 -1.29
N SER A 201 -10.72 9.90 -2.21
CA SER A 201 -11.68 10.59 -3.09
C SER A 201 -12.78 11.28 -2.28
N ASN A 202 -13.11 12.51 -2.67
CA ASN A 202 -14.20 13.28 -2.10
C ASN A 202 -15.53 12.96 -2.81
N ALA A 203 -16.28 11.99 -2.29
CA ALA A 203 -17.60 11.63 -2.79
C ALA A 203 -18.69 12.06 -1.80
N SER A 204 -19.81 12.57 -2.31
CA SER A 204 -20.96 12.89 -1.45
C SER A 204 -21.58 11.60 -0.90
N ASP A 205 -22.04 11.68 0.35
CA ASP A 205 -22.83 10.64 1.02
C ASP A 205 -22.11 9.30 1.21
N VAL A 206 -20.76 9.30 1.22
CA VAL A 206 -19.97 8.12 1.59
C VAL A 206 -19.48 8.22 3.03
N THR A 207 -19.41 7.08 3.71
CA THR A 207 -18.89 6.99 5.07
C THR A 207 -17.62 6.16 5.07
N TRP A 208 -16.52 6.78 5.51
CA TRP A 208 -15.24 6.10 5.73
C TRP A 208 -15.11 5.60 7.16
N LYS A 209 -14.54 4.40 7.34
CA LYS A 209 -14.27 3.80 8.65
C LYS A 209 -12.93 3.07 8.59
N ALA A 210 -12.20 3.07 9.69
CA ALA A 210 -10.95 2.34 9.84
C ALA A 210 -10.97 1.47 11.10
N TYR A 211 -10.36 0.28 11.01
CA TYR A 211 -10.18 -0.59 12.16
C TYR A 211 -8.80 -1.28 12.13
N PRO A 212 -8.04 -1.26 13.24
CA PRO A 212 -8.37 -0.61 14.51
C PRO A 212 -8.24 0.94 14.42
N GLU A 213 -9.07 1.65 15.20
CA GLU A 213 -9.22 3.12 15.11
C GLU A 213 -8.00 3.91 15.61
N ASN A 214 -7.05 3.26 16.29
CA ASN A 214 -5.87 3.91 16.84
C ASN A 214 -4.69 4.04 15.85
N ILE A 215 -4.76 3.45 14.66
CA ILE A 215 -3.67 3.47 13.68
C ILE A 215 -3.74 4.71 12.77
N LEU A 216 -4.93 5.18 12.44
CA LEU A 216 -5.14 6.35 11.59
C LEU A 216 -6.37 7.14 12.01
N HIS A 217 -6.37 8.42 11.68
CA HIS A 217 -7.50 9.33 11.84
C HIS A 217 -8.03 9.78 10.48
N ILE A 218 -9.35 9.79 10.33
CA ILE A 218 -10.04 10.19 9.10
C ILE A 218 -10.65 11.58 9.30
N ASN A 219 -10.14 12.58 8.57
CA ASN A 219 -10.79 13.88 8.46
C ASN A 219 -11.76 13.85 7.27
N HIS A 220 -13.06 13.74 7.58
CA HIS A 220 -14.12 13.65 6.58
C HIS A 220 -14.33 14.94 5.78
N GLU A 221 -14.12 16.11 6.38
CA GLU A 221 -14.32 17.40 5.71
C GLU A 221 -13.22 17.68 4.70
N GLU A 222 -11.97 17.34 5.05
CA GLU A 222 -10.81 17.57 4.18
C GLU A 222 -10.47 16.37 3.28
N CYS A 223 -11.14 15.23 3.46
CA CYS A 223 -10.82 13.96 2.80
C CYS A 223 -9.33 13.55 2.97
N LYS A 224 -8.81 13.76 4.19
CA LYS A 224 -7.42 13.44 4.55
C LYS A 224 -7.36 12.33 5.58
N ILE A 225 -6.36 11.47 5.43
CA ILE A 225 -6.01 10.43 6.38
C ILE A 225 -4.70 10.83 7.05
N LYS A 226 -4.73 10.93 8.37
CA LYS A 226 -3.56 11.18 9.20
C LYS A 226 -3.13 9.87 9.88
N LEU A 227 -1.87 9.51 9.74
CA LEU A 227 -1.30 8.35 10.42
C LEU A 227 -1.05 8.67 11.90
N LEU A 228 -1.30 7.69 12.76
CA LEU A 228 -1.14 7.81 14.21
C LEU A 228 -0.15 6.79 14.77
N ASP A 229 -0.12 5.58 14.20
CA ASP A 229 0.73 4.49 14.64
C ASP A 229 1.07 3.55 13.46
N SER A 230 2.00 2.63 13.67
CA SER A 230 2.29 1.54 12.75
C SER A 230 1.38 0.34 12.98
N GLY A 231 1.13 -0.43 11.92
CA GLY A 231 0.36 -1.67 11.97
C GLY A 231 -0.53 -1.87 10.76
N THR A 232 -1.28 -2.97 10.78
CA THR A 232 -2.26 -3.28 9.74
C THR A 232 -3.62 -2.71 10.10
N VAL A 233 -4.24 -1.97 9.17
CA VAL A 233 -5.55 -1.34 9.33
C VAL A 233 -6.43 -1.68 8.14
N VAL A 234 -7.69 -2.01 8.41
CA VAL A 234 -8.72 -2.16 7.37
C VAL A 234 -9.41 -0.82 7.20
N LEU A 235 -9.18 -0.19 6.05
CA LEU A 235 -9.90 1.01 5.63
C LEU A 235 -11.11 0.60 4.78
N SER A 236 -12.29 1.10 5.14
CA SER A 236 -13.55 0.76 4.48
C SER A 236 -14.35 2.00 4.13
N VAL A 237 -15.05 1.92 3.01
CA VAL A 237 -15.97 2.96 2.53
C VAL A 237 -17.32 2.34 2.23
N GLU A 238 -18.38 3.01 2.69
CA GLU A 238 -19.76 2.53 2.64
C GLU A 238 -20.67 3.62 2.08
N LYS A 239 -21.62 3.25 1.22
CA LYS A 239 -22.74 4.07 0.76
C LYS A 239 -23.95 3.18 0.59
N GLY A 240 -25.04 3.48 1.30
CA GLY A 240 -26.22 2.62 1.36
C GLY A 240 -25.84 1.17 1.73
N SER A 241 -26.12 0.21 0.84
CA SER A 241 -25.75 -1.20 1.02
C SER A 241 -24.39 -1.57 0.41
N ALA A 242 -23.77 -0.69 -0.37
CA ALA A 242 -22.49 -0.96 -1.01
C ALA A 242 -21.33 -0.70 -0.04
N LYS A 243 -20.35 -1.61 -0.06
CA LYS A 243 -19.15 -1.54 0.78
C LYS A 243 -17.93 -2.02 0.02
N LYS A 244 -16.83 -1.28 0.17
CA LYS A 244 -15.48 -1.67 -0.26
C LYS A 244 -14.55 -1.60 0.94
N SER A 245 -13.56 -2.48 1.01
CA SER A 245 -12.57 -2.48 2.10
C SER A 245 -11.21 -2.93 1.59
N LEU A 246 -10.16 -2.30 2.10
CA LEU A 246 -8.77 -2.58 1.78
C LEU A 246 -7.98 -2.71 3.07
N GLU A 247 -7.07 -3.68 3.10
CA GLU A 247 -6.09 -3.84 4.16
C GLU A 247 -4.85 -3.03 3.80
N LEU A 248 -4.43 -2.18 4.73
CA LEU A 248 -3.31 -1.26 4.58
C LEU A 248 -2.25 -1.59 5.62
N ASN A 249 -0.99 -1.66 5.20
CA ASN A 249 0.16 -1.84 6.08
C ASN A 249 0.86 -0.50 6.29
N ILE A 250 0.67 0.04 7.49
CA ILE A 250 1.22 1.33 7.90
C ILE A 250 2.56 1.09 8.59
N ASN A 251 3.63 1.60 7.98
CA ASN A 251 4.97 1.67 8.54
C ASN A 251 5.25 3.13 8.90
N TYR A 252 4.40 3.69 9.76
CA TYR A 252 4.52 5.07 10.19
C TYR A 252 5.78 5.21 11.01
N LEU A 253 6.84 5.66 10.34
CA LEU A 253 8.01 6.21 10.98
C LEU A 253 7.51 7.49 11.63
N ASN A 254 7.10 7.40 12.89
CA ASN A 254 6.92 8.57 13.75
C ASN A 254 8.17 9.43 13.55
N SER A 255 8.03 10.49 12.75
CA SER A 255 8.98 11.57 12.77
C SER A 255 8.80 12.12 14.18
N ILE A 256 9.79 11.85 15.03
CA ILE A 256 9.86 12.01 16.50
C ILE A 256 9.80 10.64 17.21
N ASN A 257 10.95 9.99 17.34
CA ASN A 257 11.66 10.05 18.61
C ASN A 257 13.05 10.72 18.51
N SER A 258 13.16 11.87 17.83
CA SER A 258 14.34 12.72 17.99
C SER A 258 14.51 13.18 19.45
N GLU A 259 13.45 13.26 20.27
CA GLU A 259 13.58 13.58 21.71
C GLU A 259 13.85 12.36 22.61
N ASN A 260 13.45 11.15 22.21
CA ASN A 260 13.66 9.93 23.00
C ASN A 260 14.99 9.22 22.69
N HIS A 261 15.60 9.53 21.54
CA HIS A 261 16.99 9.19 21.26
C HIS A 261 17.97 10.29 21.67
N ILE A 262 17.50 11.43 22.22
CA ILE A 262 18.40 12.46 22.74
C ILE A 262 18.51 12.36 24.27
N ILE A 263 19.73 12.43 24.78
CA ILE A 263 19.96 12.56 26.22
C ILE A 263 19.65 14.01 26.61
N GLN A 264 18.52 14.24 27.27
CA GLN A 264 18.01 15.58 27.57
C GLN A 264 18.73 16.29 28.73
N LYS A 265 19.31 15.53 29.66
CA LYS A 265 19.98 16.07 30.86
C LYS A 265 21.48 15.80 30.83
N LEU A 266 22.19 16.60 30.04
CA LEU A 266 23.65 16.71 30.03
C LEU A 266 24.05 18.11 30.49
N TYR A 267 24.59 18.24 31.70
CA TYR A 267 24.83 19.55 32.28
C TYR A 267 26.03 19.57 33.26
N PRO A 268 26.79 20.67 33.38
CA PRO A 268 26.73 21.84 32.50
C PRO A 268 27.20 21.47 31.08
N ASN A 269 26.60 22.12 30.09
CA ASN A 269 26.98 21.99 28.69
C ASN A 269 26.85 23.37 28.03
N PRO A 270 27.96 24.06 27.69
CA PRO A 270 29.35 23.58 27.72
C PRO A 270 29.92 23.27 29.12
N THR A 271 30.98 22.47 29.16
CA THR A 271 31.73 22.10 30.39
C THR A 271 33.23 22.36 30.23
N LEU A 272 33.95 22.49 31.35
CA LEU A 272 35.42 22.53 31.37
C LEU A 272 36.03 21.12 31.48
N ASN A 273 35.67 20.37 32.52
CA ASN A 273 36.27 19.05 32.77
C ASN A 273 35.25 17.96 33.08
N LYS A 274 34.04 18.32 33.52
CA LYS A 274 33.08 17.37 34.08
C LYS A 274 31.65 17.72 33.71
N PHE A 275 30.84 16.74 33.35
CA PHE A 275 29.40 16.95 33.17
C PHE A 275 28.63 15.83 33.86
N PHE A 276 27.37 16.11 34.17
CA PHE A 276 26.43 15.14 34.71
C PHE A 276 25.54 14.63 33.58
N ILE A 277 25.27 13.33 33.62
CA ILE A 277 24.17 12.69 32.91
C ILE A 277 23.10 12.30 33.93
N GLU A 278 21.84 12.60 33.63
CA GLU A 278 20.71 12.23 34.49
C GLU A 278 19.61 11.55 33.67
N GLY A 279 19.15 10.39 34.12
CA GLY A 279 18.09 9.60 33.47
C GLY A 279 18.12 8.12 33.87
N ASP A 280 17.15 7.35 33.37
CA ASP A 280 17.03 5.92 33.64
C ASP A 280 17.98 5.08 32.75
N PHE A 281 19.27 5.14 33.09
CA PHE A 281 20.38 4.45 32.39
C PHE A 281 21.11 3.44 33.28
N TYR A 282 20.48 2.97 34.36
CA TYR A 282 21.10 2.06 35.32
C TYR A 282 21.59 0.75 34.66
N ASN A 283 22.81 0.32 35.01
CA ASN A 283 23.52 -0.83 34.45
C ASN A 283 23.86 -0.76 32.95
N ASP A 284 23.77 0.42 32.31
CA ASP A 284 24.13 0.58 30.91
C ASP A 284 25.52 1.22 30.71
N GLU A 285 26.15 0.92 29.57
CA GLU A 285 27.44 1.47 29.18
C GLU A 285 27.24 2.86 28.54
N ILE A 286 27.91 3.88 29.09
CA ILE A 286 28.06 5.18 28.44
C ILE A 286 29.34 5.20 27.60
N LYS A 287 29.26 5.74 26.39
CA LYS A 287 30.40 5.98 25.49
C LYS A 287 30.53 7.46 25.18
N ILE A 288 31.75 7.95 25.13
CA ILE A 288 32.05 9.27 24.53
C ILE A 288 32.82 9.05 23.23
N LEU A 289 32.35 9.69 22.16
CA LEU A 289 32.86 9.56 20.81
C LEU A 289 33.40 10.91 20.31
N ASN A 290 34.44 10.87 19.48
CA ASN A 290 34.84 12.02 18.67
C ASN A 290 33.93 12.19 17.44
N LEU A 291 34.13 13.27 16.67
CA LEU A 291 33.37 13.55 15.45
C LEU A 291 33.50 12.50 14.33
N ALA A 292 34.57 11.69 14.37
CA ALA A 292 34.80 10.59 13.42
C ALA A 292 34.21 9.24 13.90
N GLY A 293 33.49 9.22 15.03
CA GLY A 293 32.91 8.00 15.61
C GLY A 293 33.88 7.12 16.41
N GLY A 294 35.10 7.59 16.66
CA GLY A 294 36.07 6.89 17.51
C GLY A 294 35.72 7.01 19.00
N VAL A 295 35.70 5.90 19.73
CA VAL A 295 35.40 5.85 21.17
C VAL A 295 36.60 6.33 21.98
N LEU A 296 36.39 7.35 22.83
CA LEU A 296 37.40 7.96 23.69
C LEU A 296 37.24 7.62 25.17
N TYR A 297 36.03 7.25 25.59
CA TYR A 297 35.69 6.97 26.99
C TYR A 297 34.57 5.94 27.09
N ARG A 298 34.61 5.12 28.16
CA ARG A 298 33.58 4.13 28.53
C ARG A 298 33.42 4.05 30.05
N GLU A 299 32.20 3.94 30.53
CA GLU A 299 31.87 3.68 31.94
C GLU A 299 30.51 2.95 32.03
N ILE A 300 30.25 2.22 33.12
CA ILE A 300 28.93 1.66 33.43
C ILE A 300 28.21 2.59 34.40
N LEU A 301 27.01 3.03 34.05
CA LEU A 301 26.20 3.95 34.84
C LEU A 301 25.48 3.21 35.97
N ASN A 302 25.81 3.54 37.23
CA ASN A 302 25.30 2.84 38.42
C ASN A 302 24.30 3.66 39.26
N ALA A 303 23.88 4.82 38.76
CA ALA A 303 22.93 5.70 39.44
C ALA A 303 22.10 6.48 38.42
N GLU A 304 20.93 6.99 38.83
CA GLU A 304 20.09 7.87 38.01
C GLU A 304 20.80 9.17 37.62
N LYS A 305 21.79 9.59 38.40
CA LYS A 305 22.64 10.75 38.13
C LYS A 305 24.11 10.36 38.32
N THR A 306 24.91 10.54 37.28
CA THR A 306 26.34 10.18 37.28
C THR A 306 27.19 11.36 36.81
N GLU A 307 28.31 11.62 37.50
CA GLU A 307 29.32 12.60 37.08
C GLU A 307 30.33 11.94 36.16
N ILE A 308 30.58 12.52 34.99
CA ILE A 308 31.53 12.03 34.01
C ILE A 308 32.71 13.01 33.90
N ASP A 309 33.93 12.50 34.09
CA ASP A 309 35.17 13.28 34.00
C ASP A 309 35.84 13.13 32.62
N ILE A 310 35.91 14.24 31.89
CA ILE A 310 36.54 14.37 30.58
C ILE A 310 37.77 15.30 30.61
N SER A 311 38.39 15.51 31.78
CA SER A 311 39.59 16.34 31.93
C SER A 311 40.73 15.97 30.98
N ASN A 312 40.88 14.68 30.67
CA ASN A 312 41.91 14.16 29.78
C ASN A 312 41.63 14.36 28.27
N LEU A 313 40.44 14.84 27.88
CA LEU A 313 40.10 15.11 26.48
C LEU A 313 40.45 16.55 26.10
N PRO A 314 40.85 16.85 24.85
CA PRO A 314 41.04 18.24 24.40
C PRO A 314 39.73 19.04 24.38
N ALA A 315 39.81 20.36 24.19
CA ALA A 315 38.62 21.18 23.92
C ALA A 315 37.99 20.78 22.58
N GLY A 316 36.66 20.70 22.52
CA GLY A 316 35.95 20.25 21.32
C GLY A 316 34.52 19.76 21.55
N VAL A 317 33.92 19.23 20.48
CA VAL A 317 32.57 18.66 20.48
C VAL A 317 32.65 17.15 20.54
N TYR A 318 31.87 16.56 21.45
CA TYR A 318 31.81 15.13 21.68
C TYR A 318 30.37 14.63 21.63
N PHE A 319 30.20 13.38 21.20
CA PHE A 319 28.92 12.67 21.28
C PHE A 319 28.94 11.68 22.44
N VAL A 320 27.90 11.74 23.27
CA VAL A 320 27.67 10.82 24.38
C VAL A 320 26.61 9.81 23.94
N VAL A 321 26.85 8.51 24.10
CA VAL A 321 25.93 7.46 23.67
C VAL A 321 25.68 6.48 24.80
N THR A 322 24.42 6.19 25.11
CA THR A 322 24.01 5.16 26.08
C THR A 322 22.55 4.77 25.81
N LYS A 323 22.17 3.50 26.00
CA LYS A 323 20.81 2.96 25.82
C LYS A 323 20.14 3.28 24.49
N GLY A 324 20.94 3.32 23.41
CA GLY A 324 20.47 3.74 22.08
C GLY A 324 20.11 5.22 21.96
N LYS A 325 20.45 6.05 22.96
CA LYS A 325 20.33 7.51 22.98
C LYS A 325 21.69 8.17 22.77
N ILE A 326 21.67 9.38 22.21
CA ILE A 326 22.82 10.20 21.83
C ILE A 326 22.65 11.60 22.45
N GLY A 327 23.71 12.18 22.99
CA GLY A 327 23.74 13.57 23.42
C GLY A 327 25.00 14.27 22.92
N LYS A 328 24.98 15.60 22.89
CA LYS A 328 26.14 16.41 22.50
C LYS A 328 26.71 17.10 23.73
N VAL A 329 28.01 17.00 23.96
CA VAL A 329 28.72 17.76 25.00
C VAL A 329 29.79 18.62 24.34
N ILE A 330 29.86 19.88 24.74
CA ILE A 330 30.89 20.84 24.31
C ILE A 330 31.86 21.02 25.48
N LYS A 331 33.14 20.68 25.26
CA LYS A 331 34.22 20.97 26.21
C LYS A 331 34.94 22.25 25.78
N ASN A 332 34.94 23.24 26.67
CA ASN A 332 35.69 24.49 26.52
C ASN A 332 37.15 24.31 26.97
#